data_AF-A0AAV6ZNL2-F1
#
_entry.id   AF-A0AAV6ZNL2-F1
#
_cell.length_a   1.000
_cell.length_b   1.000
_cell.length_c   1.000
_cell.angle_alpha   90.00
_cell.angle_beta   90.00
_cell.angle_gamma   90.00
#
_symmetry.space_group_name_H-M   'P 1'
#
loop_
_entity.id
_entity.type
_entity.pdbx_description
1 polymer ?
#
loop_
_entity_poly.entity_id
_entity_poly.type
_entity_poly.pdbx_seq_one_letter_code
_entity_poly.pdbx_strand_id
1 'polypeptide(L)'
;MYNRRADRPRRVKSFDSMNISFDDNQINNEFNKANYMKSEDNKENNESVAERARASVIFSLKNEVGGLVKALKLFQEKHVNLVHIESRKSKRRNSEFEIFLDCDSDREQLNEIFLLLRPHVNLISMNPPENFSVEEDDMESVPWFPTKISDLDKCANRVLMYGSDLDADHPGFKDNVYRKRRKYFADVAMNYR
;
A
#
# COMPACT_ATOMS: atom_id res chain seq x y z
N MET A 1 -52.59 -23.98 20.71
CA MET A 1 -51.50 -24.68 19.99
C MET A 1 -50.39 -23.66 19.73
N TYR A 2 -49.32 -23.65 20.53
CA TYR A 2 -48.19 -22.74 20.37
C TYR A 2 -47.00 -23.50 19.79
N ASN A 3 -46.40 -22.97 18.72
CA ASN A 3 -45.24 -23.55 18.05
C ASN A 3 -43.99 -22.67 18.18
N ARG A 4 -42.85 -23.35 18.26
CA ARG A 4 -41.63 -23.01 19.01
C ARG A 4 -40.71 -22.00 18.31
N ARG A 5 -40.06 -21.13 19.08
CA ARG A 5 -38.77 -20.51 18.72
C ARG A 5 -37.65 -21.36 19.34
N ALA A 6 -36.70 -21.80 18.53
CA ALA A 6 -35.57 -22.61 18.95
C ALA A 6 -34.41 -21.70 19.38
N ASP A 7 -34.16 -21.66 20.69
CA ASP A 7 -32.91 -21.19 21.29
C ASP A 7 -31.84 -22.27 21.10
N ARG A 8 -30.66 -21.92 20.57
CA ARG A 8 -29.49 -22.82 20.56
C ARG A 8 -28.45 -22.34 21.58
N PRO A 9 -27.73 -23.26 22.25
CA PRO A 9 -27.06 -22.96 23.50
C PRO A 9 -25.65 -22.39 23.30
N ARG A 10 -25.29 -21.41 24.15
CA ARG A 10 -23.89 -20.98 24.39
C ARG A 10 -23.08 -22.15 24.93
N ARG A 11 -21.99 -22.51 24.26
CA ARG A 11 -21.01 -23.49 24.76
C ARG A 11 -19.79 -22.76 25.32
N VAL A 12 -19.79 -22.57 26.64
CA VAL A 12 -18.56 -22.43 27.43
C VAL A 12 -18.21 -23.83 27.93
N LYS A 13 -16.95 -24.27 27.80
CA LYS A 13 -16.28 -25.12 28.80
C LYS A 13 -14.78 -25.29 28.52
N SER A 14 -14.09 -25.36 29.65
CA SER A 14 -12.66 -25.29 29.95
C SER A 14 -11.94 -26.65 29.90
N PHE A 15 -10.62 -26.60 30.15
CA PHE A 15 -9.66 -27.68 30.44
C PHE A 15 -9.23 -28.51 29.21
N ASP A 16 -7.95 -28.77 28.94
CA ASP A 16 -6.98 -29.37 29.86
C ASP A 16 -5.50 -29.06 29.57
N SER A 17 -4.73 -29.22 30.64
CA SER A 17 -3.28 -29.07 30.80
C SER A 17 -2.49 -30.17 30.09
N MET A 18 -1.43 -29.81 29.35
CA MET A 18 -0.35 -30.75 29.03
C MET A 18 1.01 -30.09 29.21
N ASN A 19 1.73 -30.66 30.16
CA ASN A 19 3.04 -30.30 30.67
C ASN A 19 4.09 -30.95 29.76
N ILE A 20 4.94 -30.17 29.09
CA ILE A 20 6.18 -30.66 28.49
C ILE A 20 7.30 -29.72 28.93
N SER A 21 8.19 -30.29 29.74
CA SER A 21 9.43 -29.76 30.26
C SER A 21 10.60 -29.94 29.27
N PHE A 22 11.63 -29.09 29.44
CA PHE A 22 12.97 -29.06 28.83
C PHE A 22 13.04 -28.38 27.44
N ASP A 23 13.98 -27.48 27.11
CA ASP A 23 15.27 -27.15 27.72
C ASP A 23 15.58 -25.65 27.60
N ASP A 24 16.25 -25.10 28.61
CA ASP A 24 16.86 -23.77 28.59
C ASP A 24 18.05 -23.74 27.63
N ASN A 25 18.08 -22.78 26.71
CA ASN A 25 19.34 -22.32 26.14
C ASN A 25 19.34 -20.78 26.07
N GLN A 26 20.18 -20.22 26.92
CA GLN A 26 20.63 -18.83 26.91
C GLN A 26 21.18 -18.47 25.52
N ILE A 27 20.58 -17.48 24.87
CA ILE A 27 21.26 -16.71 23.84
C ILE A 27 21.05 -15.23 24.14
N ASN A 28 22.14 -14.67 24.67
CA ASN A 28 22.60 -13.30 24.76
C ASN A 28 21.69 -12.17 24.21
N ASN A 29 21.45 -11.22 25.13
CA ASN A 29 21.19 -9.82 24.83
C ASN A 29 22.27 -9.27 23.89
N GLU A 30 21.84 -8.60 22.82
CA GLU A 30 22.28 -7.24 22.47
C GLU A 30 21.52 -6.74 21.23
N PHE A 31 21.41 -5.41 21.12
CA PHE A 31 20.90 -4.63 19.99
C PHE A 31 19.37 -4.42 19.89
N ASN A 32 18.90 -3.30 20.48
CA ASN A 32 18.76 -2.02 19.73
C ASN A 32 17.92 -1.03 20.54
N LYS A 33 18.58 -0.05 21.18
CA LYS A 33 17.95 1.16 21.71
C LYS A 33 18.08 2.26 20.65
N ALA A 34 16.96 2.90 20.39
CA ALA A 34 16.71 3.86 19.34
C ALA A 34 17.69 5.05 19.27
N ASN A 35 17.93 5.45 18.02
CA ASN A 35 18.62 6.64 17.55
C ASN A 35 18.00 7.95 18.05
N TYR A 36 18.86 8.89 18.43
CA TYR A 36 18.64 10.33 18.23
C TYR A 36 20.00 11.03 18.23
N MET A 37 20.44 11.58 17.10
CA MET A 37 21.25 12.81 17.02
C MET A 37 21.24 13.37 15.60
N LYS A 38 20.78 14.64 15.53
CA LYS A 38 21.13 15.74 14.62
C LYS A 38 21.86 15.43 13.31
N SER A 39 21.21 15.74 12.20
CA SER A 39 21.81 16.02 10.90
C SER A 39 22.56 17.37 10.93
N GLU A 40 23.88 17.31 10.77
CA GLU A 40 24.70 18.46 10.39
C GLU A 40 24.80 18.52 8.86
N ASP A 41 24.55 19.71 8.31
CA ASP A 41 24.71 20.04 6.90
C ASP A 41 26.18 19.89 6.47
N ASN A 42 26.45 19.01 5.51
CA ASN A 42 27.64 19.10 4.68
C ASN A 42 27.27 18.98 3.21
N LYS A 43 27.46 20.11 2.54
CA LYS A 43 27.16 20.42 1.16
C LYS A 43 28.36 20.00 0.32
N GLU A 44 28.28 18.91 -0.42
CA GLU A 44 29.19 18.64 -1.53
C GLU A 44 28.49 17.90 -2.67
N ASN A 45 28.81 18.35 -3.88
CA ASN A 45 28.08 18.20 -5.12
C ASN A 45 27.94 16.74 -5.59
N ASN A 46 26.72 16.33 -5.94
CA ASN A 46 26.48 15.31 -6.96
C ASN A 46 25.40 15.83 -7.90
N GLU A 47 25.77 15.99 -9.17
CA GLU A 47 24.86 16.33 -10.26
C GLU A 47 23.64 15.41 -10.20
N SER A 48 22.46 16.02 -10.05
CA SER A 48 21.20 15.30 -9.86
C SER A 48 20.82 14.57 -11.14
N VAL A 49 21.13 13.28 -11.22
CA VAL A 49 20.36 12.36 -12.05
C VAL A 49 18.93 12.44 -11.51
N ALA A 50 18.05 13.11 -12.25
CA ALA A 50 16.63 13.22 -11.88
C ALA A 50 16.12 11.82 -11.57
N GLU A 51 15.80 11.56 -10.30
CA GLU A 51 15.29 10.26 -9.86
C GLU A 51 14.02 9.95 -10.65
N ARG A 52 14.12 9.02 -11.62
CA ARG A 52 12.96 8.53 -12.35
C ARG A 52 12.05 7.84 -11.35
N ALA A 53 10.93 8.49 -11.06
CA ALA A 53 9.99 8.01 -10.07
C ALA A 53 8.79 7.35 -10.75
N ARG A 54 8.19 6.37 -10.08
CA ARG A 54 7.04 5.63 -10.62
C ARG A 54 5.80 6.51 -10.57
N ALA A 55 5.18 6.71 -11.72
CA ALA A 55 3.93 7.46 -11.86
C ALA A 55 2.81 6.56 -12.40
N SER A 56 1.58 6.86 -11.97
CA SER A 56 0.39 6.14 -12.42
C SER A 56 -0.53 7.08 -13.19
N VAL A 57 -0.94 6.66 -14.39
CA VAL A 57 -1.79 7.38 -15.30
C VAL A 57 -3.02 6.55 -15.61
N ILE A 58 -4.20 7.11 -15.37
CA ILE A 58 -5.47 6.45 -15.63
C ILE A 58 -6.22 7.28 -16.65
N PHE A 59 -6.66 6.67 -17.75
CA PHE A 59 -7.53 7.35 -18.70
C PHE A 59 -8.60 6.47 -19.33
N SER A 60 -9.68 7.10 -19.82
CA SER A 60 -10.78 6.41 -20.50
C SER A 60 -10.71 6.57 -22.02
N LEU A 61 -10.77 5.44 -22.73
CA LEU A 61 -10.82 5.37 -24.20
C LEU A 61 -12.18 4.87 -24.67
N LYS A 62 -12.63 5.42 -25.81
CA LYS A 62 -13.74 4.81 -26.57
C LYS A 62 -13.30 3.45 -27.12
N ASN A 63 -14.24 2.52 -27.21
CA ASN A 63 -14.02 1.22 -27.85
C ASN A 63 -13.89 1.39 -29.38
N GLU A 64 -12.72 1.84 -29.84
CA GLU A 64 -12.36 1.95 -31.24
C GLU A 64 -11.08 1.15 -31.55
N VAL A 65 -11.02 0.59 -32.76
CA VAL A 65 -9.83 -0.13 -33.23
C VAL A 65 -8.64 0.83 -33.26
N GLY A 66 -7.55 0.43 -32.61
CA GLY A 66 -6.32 1.22 -32.56
C GLY A 66 -6.34 2.40 -31.59
N GLY A 67 -7.42 2.62 -30.81
CA GLY A 67 -7.47 3.71 -29.83
C GLY A 67 -6.35 3.63 -28.79
N LEU A 68 -6.11 2.43 -28.23
CA LEU A 68 -4.99 2.20 -27.31
C LEU A 68 -3.63 2.40 -27.99
N VAL A 69 -3.48 1.96 -29.24
CA VAL A 69 -2.23 2.12 -30.00
C VAL A 69 -1.88 3.60 -30.16
N LYS A 70 -2.85 4.44 -30.50
CA LYS A 70 -2.66 5.90 -30.59
C LYS A 70 -2.20 6.49 -29.26
N ALA A 71 -2.81 6.07 -28.15
CA ALA A 71 -2.45 6.54 -26.82
C ALA A 71 -1.03 6.11 -26.43
N LEU A 72 -0.68 4.83 -26.59
CA LEU A 72 0.64 4.31 -26.25
C LEU A 72 1.75 4.89 -27.13
N LYS A 73 1.44 5.29 -28.36
CA LYS A 73 2.38 5.98 -29.24
C LYS A 73 2.89 7.30 -28.63
N LEU A 74 2.06 8.03 -27.90
CA LEU A 74 2.48 9.26 -27.21
C LEU A 74 3.55 8.99 -26.14
N PHE A 75 3.38 7.90 -25.37
CA PHE A 75 4.38 7.48 -24.39
C PHE A 75 5.69 7.06 -25.07
N GLN A 76 5.60 6.38 -26.20
CA GLN A 76 6.77 6.01 -27.01
C GLN A 76 7.50 7.24 -27.55
N GLU A 77 6.78 8.21 -28.13
CA GLU A 77 7.33 9.45 -28.69
C GLU A 77 8.00 10.33 -27.61
N LYS A 78 7.53 10.24 -26.36
CA LYS A 78 8.13 10.92 -25.19
C LYS A 78 9.16 10.08 -24.45
N HIS A 79 9.55 8.93 -24.99
CA HIS A 79 10.54 8.03 -24.40
C HIS A 79 10.21 7.61 -22.96
N VAL A 80 8.92 7.46 -22.65
CA VAL A 80 8.44 6.98 -21.34
C VAL A 80 8.37 5.47 -21.33
N ASN A 81 9.00 4.86 -20.33
CA ASN A 81 8.96 3.42 -20.12
C ASN A 81 7.68 3.02 -19.36
N LEU A 82 6.95 2.05 -19.90
CA LEU A 82 5.76 1.50 -19.26
C LEU A 82 6.16 0.27 -18.44
N VAL A 83 5.80 0.27 -17.16
CA VAL A 83 6.04 -0.83 -16.22
C VAL A 83 4.85 -1.78 -16.20
N HIS A 84 3.64 -1.23 -16.25
CA HIS A 84 2.41 -2.01 -16.19
C HIS A 84 1.32 -1.35 -17.03
N ILE A 85 0.54 -2.19 -17.70
CA ILE A 85 -0.63 -1.80 -18.50
C ILE A 85 -1.78 -2.73 -18.14
N GLU A 86 -2.89 -2.16 -17.70
CA GLU A 86 -4.12 -2.89 -17.44
C GLU A 86 -5.31 -2.18 -18.10
N SER A 87 -6.16 -2.93 -18.80
CA SER A 87 -7.42 -2.43 -19.32
C SER A 87 -8.59 -3.02 -18.54
N ARG A 88 -9.53 -2.17 -18.12
CA ARG A 88 -10.78 -2.57 -17.48
C ARG A 88 -11.96 -2.02 -18.27
N LYS A 89 -13.07 -2.77 -18.33
CA LYS A 89 -14.33 -2.23 -18.86
C LYS A 89 -14.78 -1.08 -17.96
N SER A 90 -15.09 0.08 -18.53
CA SER A 90 -15.47 1.21 -17.69
C SER A 90 -16.81 0.93 -16.99
N LYS A 91 -16.90 1.33 -15.72
CA LYS A 91 -18.15 1.25 -14.95
C LYS A 91 -19.08 2.44 -15.22
N ARG A 92 -18.53 3.53 -15.76
CA ARG A 92 -19.25 4.79 -16.01
C ARG A 92 -20.01 4.76 -17.34
N ARG A 93 -19.38 4.19 -18.38
CA ARG A 93 -19.89 4.14 -19.76
C ARG A 93 -19.62 2.78 -20.38
N ASN A 94 -20.66 2.16 -20.93
CA ASN A 94 -20.59 0.80 -21.49
C ASN A 94 -19.75 0.68 -22.78
N SER A 95 -19.51 1.80 -23.48
CA SER A 95 -18.76 1.87 -24.74
C SER A 95 -17.30 2.30 -24.55
N GLU A 96 -16.82 2.35 -23.30
CA GLU A 96 -15.48 2.83 -22.96
C GLU A 96 -14.71 1.84 -22.10
N PHE A 97 -13.39 1.94 -22.15
CA PHE A 97 -12.45 1.20 -21.32
C PHE A 97 -11.62 2.16 -20.49
N GLU A 98 -11.36 1.80 -19.25
CA GLU A 98 -10.39 2.46 -18.38
C GLU A 98 -9.04 1.77 -18.54
N ILE A 99 -8.02 2.55 -18.88
CA ILE A 99 -6.64 2.09 -18.99
C ILE A 99 -5.88 2.60 -17.77
N PHE A 100 -5.23 1.68 -17.07
CA PHE A 100 -4.33 1.95 -15.96
C PHE A 100 -2.91 1.71 -16.44
N LEU A 101 -2.07 2.74 -16.40
CA LEU A 101 -0.66 2.68 -16.78
C LEU A 101 0.20 3.03 -15.57
N ASP A 102 1.15 2.17 -15.26
CA ASP A 102 2.26 2.53 -14.37
C ASP A 102 3.50 2.71 -15.23
N CYS A 103 4.22 3.82 -15.06
CA CYS A 103 5.35 4.21 -15.91
C CYS A 103 6.47 4.87 -15.10
N ASP A 104 7.69 4.80 -15.62
CA ASP A 104 8.83 5.51 -15.06
C ASP A 104 8.98 6.84 -15.81
N SER A 105 8.71 7.96 -15.14
CA SER A 105 8.74 9.29 -15.77
C SER A 105 9.00 10.38 -14.75
N ASP A 106 9.56 11.50 -15.21
CA ASP A 106 9.61 12.72 -14.43
C ASP A 106 8.31 13.54 -14.56
N ARG A 107 8.17 14.59 -13.74
CA ARG A 107 6.97 15.43 -13.70
C ARG A 107 6.74 16.19 -15.02
N GLU A 108 7.80 16.59 -15.70
CA GLU A 108 7.73 17.38 -16.93
C GLU A 108 7.19 16.53 -18.09
N GLN A 109 7.77 15.33 -18.29
CA GLN A 109 7.33 14.35 -19.27
C GLN A 109 5.87 13.95 -19.06
N LEU A 110 5.45 13.74 -17.80
CA LEU A 110 4.06 13.41 -17.47
C LEU A 110 3.11 14.55 -17.81
N ASN A 111 3.46 15.79 -17.50
CA ASN A 111 2.65 16.95 -17.85
C ASN A 111 2.52 17.12 -19.37
N GLU A 112 3.58 16.88 -20.13
CA GLU A 112 3.49 16.91 -21.60
C GLU A 112 2.57 15.82 -22.13
N ILE A 113 2.70 14.58 -21.64
CA ILE A 113 1.83 13.46 -22.03
C ILE A 113 0.38 13.75 -21.66
N PHE A 114 0.12 14.37 -20.52
CA PHE A 114 -1.22 14.78 -20.10
C PHE A 114 -1.86 15.74 -21.12
N LEU A 115 -1.11 16.78 -21.51
CA LEU A 115 -1.58 17.76 -22.50
C LEU A 115 -1.86 17.11 -23.86
N LEU A 116 -1.04 16.13 -24.27
CA LEU A 116 -1.20 15.41 -25.52
C LEU A 116 -2.32 14.36 -25.49
N LEU A 117 -2.59 13.73 -24.34
CA LEU A 117 -3.67 12.75 -24.20
C LEU A 117 -5.05 13.41 -24.09
N ARG A 118 -5.14 14.60 -23.48
CA ARG A 118 -6.40 15.31 -23.21
C ARG A 118 -7.36 15.42 -24.41
N PRO A 119 -6.92 15.67 -25.66
CA PRO A 119 -7.80 15.73 -26.82
C PRO A 119 -8.37 14.36 -27.24
N HIS A 120 -7.72 13.26 -26.84
CA HIS A 120 -8.00 11.91 -27.34
C HIS A 120 -8.75 11.03 -26.34
N VAL A 121 -8.86 11.44 -25.07
CA VAL A 121 -9.41 10.62 -23.99
C VAL A 121 -10.43 11.40 -23.14
N ASN A 122 -11.39 10.71 -22.52
CA ASN A 122 -12.53 11.38 -21.87
C ASN A 122 -12.31 11.74 -20.40
N LEU A 123 -11.45 11.00 -19.71
CA LEU A 123 -11.15 11.16 -18.30
C LEU A 123 -9.65 10.90 -18.14
N ILE A 124 -8.94 11.76 -17.43
CA ILE A 124 -7.54 11.55 -17.05
C ILE A 124 -7.40 11.78 -15.56
N SER A 125 -6.78 10.85 -14.85
CA SER A 125 -6.31 11.01 -13.48
C SER A 125 -4.85 10.58 -13.44
N MET A 126 -3.99 11.43 -12.85
CA MET A 126 -2.57 11.16 -12.68
C MET A 126 -2.24 11.26 -11.21
N ASN A 127 -1.60 10.22 -10.68
CA ASN A 127 -0.98 10.31 -9.37
C ASN A 127 0.50 10.62 -9.59
N PRO A 128 1.00 11.77 -9.11
CA PRO A 128 2.42 12.04 -9.13
C PRO A 128 3.17 10.97 -8.31
N PRO A 129 4.46 10.77 -8.58
CA PRO A 129 5.23 9.75 -7.88
C PRO A 129 5.22 9.98 -6.36
N GLU A 130 5.21 8.89 -5.59
CA GLU A 130 4.97 8.90 -4.13
C GLU A 130 6.00 9.68 -3.28
N ASN A 131 7.02 10.27 -3.91
CA ASN A 131 8.05 11.08 -3.26
C ASN A 131 7.90 12.60 -3.50
N PHE A 132 6.88 13.05 -4.24
CA PHE A 132 6.71 14.45 -4.56
C PHE A 132 5.46 15.00 -3.90
N SER A 133 5.63 15.54 -2.68
CA SER A 133 4.67 16.44 -2.06
C SER A 133 4.64 17.73 -2.87
N VAL A 134 3.68 17.83 -3.77
CA VAL A 134 3.34 19.12 -4.37
C VAL A 134 2.53 19.86 -3.32
N GLU A 135 3.12 20.91 -2.74
CA GLU A 135 2.37 21.99 -2.12
C GLU A 135 1.61 22.71 -3.24
N GLU A 136 0.49 22.15 -3.67
CA GLU A 136 -0.46 22.84 -4.55
C GLU A 136 -1.79 23.00 -3.81
N ASP A 137 -2.04 24.28 -3.52
CA ASP A 137 -3.24 24.92 -3.02
C ASP A 137 -4.58 24.27 -3.43
N ASP A 138 -5.50 24.21 -2.45
CA ASP A 138 -6.95 24.41 -2.60
C ASP A 138 -7.78 23.49 -3.51
N MET A 139 -7.30 22.29 -3.84
CA MET A 139 -8.22 21.18 -4.14
C MET A 139 -8.21 20.25 -2.94
N GLU A 140 -9.37 20.11 -2.27
CA GLU A 140 -9.63 19.17 -1.19
C GLU A 140 -9.01 17.80 -1.54
N SER A 141 -7.77 17.61 -1.08
CA SER A 141 -6.91 16.51 -1.50
C SER A 141 -7.56 15.23 -1.02
N VAL A 142 -8.22 14.53 -1.94
CA VAL A 142 -8.92 13.28 -1.65
C VAL A 142 -7.94 12.37 -0.93
N PRO A 143 -8.22 11.96 0.33
CA PRO A 143 -7.33 11.11 1.08
C PRO A 143 -7.00 9.85 0.30
N TRP A 144 -5.72 9.48 0.24
CA TRP A 144 -5.27 8.27 -0.43
C TRP A 144 -6.04 7.05 0.10
N PHE A 145 -6.46 6.17 -0.81
CA PHE A 145 -7.08 4.88 -0.48
C PHE A 145 -6.52 3.76 -1.36
N PRO A 146 -6.43 2.52 -0.86
CA PRO A 146 -5.91 1.39 -1.63
C PRO A 146 -6.85 1.05 -2.79
N THR A 147 -6.30 0.93 -3.99
CA THR A 147 -7.06 0.70 -5.24
C THR A 147 -6.93 -0.73 -5.77
N LYS A 148 -5.78 -1.36 -5.48
CA LYS A 148 -5.47 -2.76 -5.79
C LYS A 148 -5.34 -3.54 -4.47
N ILE A 149 -5.59 -4.84 -4.50
CA ILE A 149 -5.45 -5.68 -3.28
C ILE A 149 -4.02 -5.62 -2.71
N SER A 150 -3.01 -5.55 -3.58
CA SER A 150 -1.60 -5.37 -3.22
C SER A 150 -1.30 -4.03 -2.54
N ASP A 151 -2.17 -3.03 -2.65
CA ASP A 151 -1.98 -1.75 -1.95
C ASP A 151 -2.23 -1.89 -0.45
N LEU A 152 -2.90 -2.97 -0.01
CA LEU A 152 -3.08 -3.26 1.42
C LEU A 152 -1.73 -3.54 2.11
N ASP A 153 -0.74 -4.06 1.38
CA ASP A 153 0.60 -4.30 1.92
C ASP A 153 1.29 -2.99 2.36
N LYS A 154 0.93 -1.86 1.74
CA LYS A 154 1.47 -0.53 2.10
C LYS A 154 1.05 -0.08 3.51
N CYS A 155 -0.06 -0.58 4.02
CA CYS A 155 -0.54 -0.26 5.38
C CYS A 155 -0.45 -1.44 6.37
N ALA A 156 -0.20 -2.66 5.91
CA ALA A 156 -0.12 -3.86 6.74
C ALA A 156 0.83 -3.72 7.95
N ASN A 157 1.96 -3.02 7.75
CA ASN A 157 2.98 -2.81 8.80
C ASN A 157 2.76 -1.54 9.64
N ARG A 158 1.69 -0.78 9.42
CA ARG A 158 1.40 0.48 10.15
C ARG A 158 0.45 0.22 11.33
N VAL A 159 0.78 -0.77 12.16
CA VAL A 159 -0.01 -1.11 13.35
C VAL A 159 0.26 -0.08 14.45
N LEU A 160 -0.76 0.69 14.82
CA LEU A 160 -0.65 1.74 15.84
C LEU A 160 -0.73 1.20 17.27
N MET A 161 -1.47 0.11 17.49
CA MET A 161 -1.74 -0.45 18.82
C MET A 161 -1.77 -1.98 18.77
N TYR A 162 -1.42 -2.61 19.89
CA TYR A 162 -1.55 -4.06 20.10
C TYR A 162 -0.77 -4.95 19.12
N GLY A 163 0.39 -4.47 18.64
CA GLY A 163 1.36 -5.27 17.89
C GLY A 163 2.05 -6.33 18.76
N SER A 164 3.38 -6.44 18.66
CA SER A 164 4.16 -7.31 19.56
C SER A 164 4.14 -6.81 21.00
N ASP A 165 4.04 -5.51 21.19
CA ASP A 165 4.27 -4.84 22.46
C ASP A 165 2.96 -4.64 23.24
N LEU A 166 3.11 -4.58 24.55
CA LEU A 166 2.01 -4.50 25.50
C LEU A 166 2.19 -3.33 26.43
N ASP A 167 1.09 -2.63 26.70
CA ASP A 167 1.03 -1.64 27.76
C ASP A 167 1.11 -2.29 29.14
N ALA A 168 1.63 -1.56 30.12
CA ALA A 168 1.84 -2.05 31.47
C ALA A 168 0.53 -2.51 32.16
N ASP A 169 -0.60 -1.91 31.79
CA ASP A 169 -1.93 -2.21 32.33
C ASP A 169 -2.59 -3.42 31.65
N HIS A 170 -1.96 -4.00 30.62
CA HIS A 170 -2.49 -5.19 29.96
C HIS A 170 -2.34 -6.43 30.86
N PRO A 171 -3.39 -7.26 31.03
CA PRO A 171 -3.36 -8.40 31.96
C PRO A 171 -2.22 -9.40 31.68
N GLY A 172 -1.89 -9.59 30.40
CA GLY A 172 -0.76 -10.40 29.96
C GLY A 172 0.62 -9.71 29.92
N PHE A 173 0.78 -8.48 30.45
CA PHE A 173 2.04 -7.73 30.34
C PHE A 173 3.22 -8.44 31.02
N LYS A 174 2.98 -9.10 32.16
CA LYS A 174 4.00 -9.85 32.91
C LYS A 174 4.07 -11.34 32.56
N ASP A 175 3.17 -11.83 31.71
CA ASP A 175 3.14 -13.23 31.31
C ASP A 175 4.09 -13.48 30.13
N ASN A 176 5.21 -14.14 30.38
CA ASN A 176 6.23 -14.41 29.37
C ASN A 176 5.74 -15.38 28.28
N VAL A 177 4.90 -16.35 28.62
CA VAL A 177 4.35 -17.32 27.66
C VAL A 177 3.40 -16.60 26.70
N TYR A 178 2.53 -15.75 27.27
CA TYR A 178 1.60 -14.94 26.49
C TYR A 178 2.34 -13.94 25.58
N ARG A 179 3.39 -13.27 26.09
CA ARG A 179 4.23 -12.36 25.29
C ARG A 179 4.92 -13.06 24.12
N LYS A 180 5.54 -14.23 24.37
CA LYS A 180 6.15 -15.04 23.30
C LYS A 180 5.12 -15.43 22.25
N ARG A 181 3.92 -15.84 22.68
CA ARG A 181 2.84 -16.22 21.76
C ARG A 181 2.31 -15.03 20.96
N ARG A 182 2.20 -13.85 21.57
CA ARG A 182 1.80 -12.61 20.90
C ARG A 182 2.81 -12.19 19.85
N LYS A 183 4.10 -12.22 20.20
CA LYS A 183 5.20 -11.96 19.26
C LYS A 183 5.12 -12.88 18.04
N TYR A 184 4.95 -14.18 18.26
CA TYR A 184 4.80 -15.15 17.16
C TYR A 184 3.68 -14.77 16.18
N PHE A 185 2.48 -14.42 16.67
CA PHE A 185 1.38 -14.02 15.79
C PHE A 185 1.60 -12.67 15.11
N ALA A 186 2.23 -11.72 15.79
CA ALA A 186 2.63 -10.45 15.19
C ALA A 186 3.62 -10.69 14.03
N ASP A 187 4.63 -11.52 14.23
CA ASP A 187 5.62 -11.86 13.20
C ASP A 187 4.97 -12.56 11.99
N VAL A 188 3.97 -13.42 12.21
CA VAL A 188 3.20 -14.03 11.11
C VAL A 188 2.45 -12.96 10.31
N ALA A 189 1.83 -11.98 10.97
CA ALA A 189 1.08 -10.92 10.31
C ALA A 189 1.99 -9.96 9.52
N MET A 190 3.14 -9.56 10.08
CA MET A 190 4.08 -8.63 9.44
C MET A 190 4.75 -9.22 8.18
N ASN A 191 4.78 -10.54 8.06
CA ASN A 191 5.37 -11.26 6.93
C ASN A 191 4.36 -11.66 5.84
N TYR A 192 3.06 -11.40 6.04
CA TYR A 192 2.03 -11.70 5.06
C TYR A 192 2.08 -10.70 3.88
N ARG A 193 1.81 -11.19 2.65
CA ARG A 193 1.68 -10.43 1.40
C ARG A 193 0.60 -11.05 0.54
#